data_AF-A0A9P5WY13-F1
#
_entry.id   AF-A0A9P5WY13-F1
#
_cell.length_a   1.000
_cell.length_b   1.000
_cell.length_c   1.000
_cell.angle_alpha   90.00
_cell.angle_beta   90.00
_cell.angle_gamma   90.00
#
_symmetry.space_group_name_H-M   'P 1'
#
loop_
_entity.id
_entity.type
_entity.pdbx_description
1 polymer ?
#
loop_
_entity_poly.entity_id
_entity_poly.type
_entity_poly.pdbx_seq_one_letter_code
_entity_poly.pdbx_strand_id
1 'polypeptide(L)'
;MDIVNAAAQKAGLLVLHGHGIRIGATLEYLLRGLSFEAMKAKGHWVSDAFMLYLTDHTQVLTQHMQAQPEVHDWIIEITIPHL
;
A
#
# COMPACT_ATOMS: atom_id res chain seq x y z
N MET A 1 -15.71 16.10 19.75
CA MET A 1 -16.00 15.57 18.41
C MET A 1 -14.71 15.66 17.61
N ASP A 2 -14.11 14.54 17.23
CA ASP A 2 -12.86 14.54 16.44
C ASP A 2 -13.03 15.34 15.15
N ILE A 3 -12.08 16.24 14.84
CA ILE A 3 -12.10 17.08 13.63
C ILE A 3 -12.17 16.21 12.37
N VAL A 4 -11.49 15.06 12.39
CA VAL A 4 -11.52 14.05 11.33
C VAL A 4 -12.93 13.48 11.13
N ASN A 5 -13.65 13.21 12.21
CA ASN A 5 -15.01 12.66 12.14
C ASN A 5 -16.00 13.72 11.64
N ALA A 6 -15.82 14.99 12.03
CA ALA A 6 -16.60 16.10 11.50
C ALA A 6 -16.37 16.29 9.99
N ALA A 7 -15.12 16.18 9.54
CA ALA A 7 -14.77 16.24 8.12
C ALA A 7 -15.34 15.04 7.34
N ALA A 8 -15.21 13.82 7.86
CA ALA A 8 -15.77 12.62 7.26
C ALA A 8 -17.29 12.71 7.12
N GLN A 9 -17.99 13.15 8.18
CA GLN A 9 -19.44 13.34 8.16
C GLN A 9 -19.87 14.39 7.12
N LYS A 10 -19.14 15.51 7.02
CA LYS A 10 -19.38 16.53 5.99
C LYS A 10 -19.15 16.00 4.58
N ALA A 11 -18.24 15.04 4.40
CA ALA A 11 -17.97 14.37 3.13
C ALA A 11 -18.92 13.20 2.83
N GLY A 12 -19.90 12.89 3.71
CA GLY A 12 -20.77 11.74 3.54
C GLY A 12 -20.06 10.39 3.74
N LEU A 13 -18.88 10.40 4.35
CA LEU A 13 -18.10 9.21 4.67
C LEU A 13 -18.45 8.69 6.07
N LEU A 14 -18.31 7.38 6.25
CA LEU A 14 -18.38 6.78 7.58
C LEU A 14 -17.28 7.36 8.49
N VAL A 15 -17.54 7.35 9.80
CA VAL A 15 -16.56 7.75 10.81
C VAL A 15 -15.28 6.93 10.63
N LEU A 16 -14.20 7.62 10.26
CA LEU A 16 -12.91 7.00 10.00
C LEU A 16 -12.10 6.94 11.30
N HIS A 17 -11.86 5.74 11.80
CA HIS A 17 -10.91 5.55 12.90
C HIS A 17 -9.49 5.87 12.43
N GLY A 18 -8.68 6.51 13.28
CA GLY A 18 -7.29 6.85 12.95
C GLY A 18 -6.46 5.66 12.47
N HIS A 19 -6.74 4.47 13.01
CA HIS A 19 -6.11 3.23 12.55
C HIS A 19 -6.44 2.90 11.08
N GLY A 20 -7.72 3.03 10.68
CA GLY A 20 -8.15 2.81 9.30
C GLY A 20 -7.55 3.81 8.32
N ILE A 21 -7.39 5.08 8.74
CA ILE A 21 -6.70 6.10 7.94
C ILE A 21 -5.24 5.73 7.73
N ARG A 22 -4.55 5.23 8.75
CA ARG A 22 -3.14 4.81 8.64
C ARG A 22 -2.97 3.63 7.67
N ILE A 23 -3.90 2.68 7.69
CA ILE A 23 -3.95 1.55 6.74
C ILE A 23 -4.19 2.06 5.32
N GLY A 24 -5.27 2.82 5.11
CA GLY A 24 -5.63 3.33 3.79
C GLY A 24 -4.56 4.22 3.19
N ALA A 25 -3.94 5.09 4.00
CA ALA A 25 -2.82 5.92 3.55
C ALA A 25 -1.61 5.08 3.15
N THR A 26 -1.30 4.01 3.90
CA THR A 26 -0.19 3.10 3.56
C THR A 26 -0.38 2.50 2.17
N LEU A 27 -1.57 1.94 1.90
CA LEU A 27 -1.91 1.41 0.58
C LEU A 27 -1.80 2.47 -0.51
N GLU A 28 -2.41 3.63 -0.28
CA GLU A 28 -2.48 4.71 -1.25
C GLU A 28 -1.10 5.27 -1.65
N TYR A 29 -0.16 5.34 -0.71
CA TYR A 29 1.22 5.74 -1.02
C TYR A 29 1.96 4.69 -1.86
N LEU A 30 1.76 3.41 -1.55
CA LEU A 30 2.38 2.32 -2.30
C LEU A 30 1.83 2.22 -3.73
N LEU A 31 0.52 2.36 -3.91
CA LEU A 31 -0.12 2.44 -5.23
C LEU A 31 0.35 3.64 -6.08
N ARG A 32 0.87 4.69 -5.42
CA ARG A 32 1.54 5.83 -6.08
C ARG A 32 3.04 5.61 -6.32
N GLY A 33 3.54 4.40 -6.10
CA GLY A 33 4.92 4.00 -6.36
C GLY A 33 5.92 4.36 -5.25
N LEU A 34 5.46 4.72 -4.04
CA LEU A 34 6.39 4.89 -2.93
C LEU A 34 7.04 3.54 -2.59
N SER A 35 8.35 3.51 -2.35
CA SER A 35 9.02 2.26 -1.97
C SER A 35 8.57 1.77 -0.58
N PHE A 36 8.67 0.47 -0.35
CA PHE A 36 8.38 -0.15 0.95
C PHE A 36 9.20 0.50 2.09
N GLU A 37 10.50 0.75 1.87
CA GLU A 37 11.37 1.41 2.86
C GLU A 37 10.93 2.85 3.14
N ALA A 38 10.59 3.60 2.10
CA ALA A 38 10.09 4.96 2.27
C ALA A 38 8.74 4.98 3.00
N MET A 39 7.87 3.99 2.75
CA MET A 39 6.60 3.85 3.46
C MET A 39 6.80 3.44 4.92
N LYS A 40 7.75 2.55 5.21
CA LYS A 40 8.12 2.14 6.57
C LYS A 40 8.58 3.35 7.40
N ALA A 41 9.48 4.16 6.84
CA ALA A 41 9.94 5.40 7.46
C ALA A 41 8.80 6.41 7.63
N LYS A 42 8.01 6.64 6.57
CA LYS A 42 6.91 7.62 6.58
C LYS A 42 5.79 7.27 7.57
N GLY A 43 5.49 5.99 7.72
CA GLY A 43 4.47 5.51 8.64
C GLY A 43 4.96 5.31 10.08
N HIS A 44 6.26 5.58 10.35
CA HIS A 44 6.92 5.29 11.62
C HIS A 44 6.69 3.84 12.09
N TRP A 45 6.73 2.91 11.13
CA TRP A 45 6.54 1.50 11.42
C TRP A 45 7.81 0.94 12.03
N VAL A 46 7.69 0.37 13.24
CA VAL A 46 8.81 -0.25 13.97
C VAL A 46 9.25 -1.57 13.31
N SER A 47 8.34 -2.21 12.59
CA SER A 47 8.57 -3.48 11.89
C SER A 47 7.86 -3.49 10.55
N ASP A 48 8.02 -4.57 9.79
CA ASP A 48 7.32 -4.76 8.51
C ASP A 48 5.86 -5.20 8.68
N ALA A 49 5.28 -5.04 9.87
CA ALA A 49 3.86 -5.33 10.13
C ALA A 49 2.93 -4.53 9.21
N PHE A 50 3.40 -3.43 8.60
CA PHE A 50 2.62 -2.69 7.62
C PHE A 50 2.33 -3.51 6.35
N MET A 51 3.16 -4.51 6.04
CA MET A 51 2.96 -5.39 4.90
C MET A 51 1.67 -6.24 5.01
N LEU A 52 1.19 -6.48 6.24
CA LEU A 52 -0.10 -7.16 6.47
C LEU A 52 -1.30 -6.36 5.96
N TYR A 53 -1.11 -5.06 5.73
CA TYR A 53 -2.14 -4.15 5.24
C TYR A 53 -2.05 -3.91 3.73
N LEU A 54 -1.16 -4.62 3.03
CA LEU A 54 -1.16 -4.65 1.58
C LEU A 54 -2.44 -5.34 1.15
N THR A 55 -3.38 -4.55 0.66
CA THR A 55 -4.47 -5.04 -0.18
C THR A 55 -4.06 -4.77 -1.63
N ASP A 56 -4.66 -5.45 -2.60
CA ASP A 56 -4.28 -5.33 -4.03
C ASP A 56 -2.80 -5.65 -4.32
N HIS A 57 -2.30 -6.74 -3.72
CA HIS A 57 -0.90 -7.18 -3.83
C HIS A 57 -0.36 -7.16 -5.25
N THR A 58 -1.13 -7.62 -6.24
CA THR A 58 -0.71 -7.62 -7.64
C THR A 58 -0.40 -6.21 -8.12
N GLN A 59 -1.26 -5.23 -7.87
CA GLN A 59 -1.06 -3.87 -8.36
C GLN A 59 0.15 -3.21 -7.70
N VAL A 60 0.28 -3.34 -6.37
CA VAL A 60 1.43 -2.80 -5.63
C VAL A 60 2.72 -3.47 -6.11
N LEU A 61 2.75 -4.81 -6.19
CA LEU A 61 3.96 -5.54 -6.54
C LEU A 61 4.35 -5.35 -8.01
N THR A 62 3.40 -5.27 -8.94
CA THR A 62 3.71 -5.04 -10.36
C THR A 62 4.51 -3.76 -10.57
N GLN A 63 4.17 -2.67 -9.87
CA GLN A 63 4.92 -1.41 -9.97
C GLN A 63 6.38 -1.56 -9.52
N HIS A 64 6.61 -2.32 -8.45
CA HIS A 64 7.94 -2.56 -7.93
C HIS A 64 8.73 -3.57 -8.77
N MET A 65 8.07 -4.58 -9.33
CA MET A 65 8.68 -5.55 -10.24
C MET A 65 9.08 -4.89 -11.57
N GLN A 66 8.22 -4.06 -12.16
CA GLN A 66 8.55 -3.33 -13.39
C GLN A 66 9.74 -2.38 -13.24
N ALA A 67 10.00 -1.87 -12.04
CA ALA A 67 11.19 -1.07 -11.75
C ALA A 67 12.48 -1.92 -11.76
N GLN A 68 12.38 -3.26 -11.74
CA GLN A 68 13.48 -4.22 -11.81
C GLN A 68 13.21 -5.28 -12.90
N PRO A 69 13.50 -4.95 -14.18
CA PRO A 69 13.13 -5.79 -15.33
C PRO A 69 13.63 -7.24 -15.21
N GLU A 70 14.84 -7.43 -14.71
CA GLU A 70 15.46 -8.74 -14.48
C GLU A 70 14.69 -9.64 -13.49
N VAL A 71 14.14 -9.05 -12.43
CA VAL A 71 13.32 -9.76 -11.43
C VAL A 71 11.93 -10.02 -11.98
N HIS A 72 11.37 -9.06 -12.71
CA HIS A 72 10.06 -9.20 -13.34
C HIS A 72 10.03 -10.37 -14.35
N ASP A 73 11.03 -10.47 -15.22
CA ASP A 73 11.12 -11.52 -16.23
C ASP A 73 11.28 -12.90 -15.58
N TRP A 74 12.14 -13.01 -14.55
CA TRP A 74 12.30 -14.24 -13.77
C TRP A 74 11.01 -14.67 -13.06
N ILE A 75 10.26 -13.73 -12.49
CA ILE A 75 8.98 -14.02 -11.85
C ILE A 75 7.95 -14.49 -12.87
N ILE A 76 7.86 -13.84 -14.03
CA ILE A 76 6.93 -14.26 -15.11
C ILE A 76 7.26 -15.69 -15.56
N GLU A 77 8.54 -16.01 -15.77
CA GLU A 77 8.98 -17.35 -16.16
C GLU A 77 8.53 -18.44 -15.17
N ILE A 78 8.58 -18.15 -13.86
CA ILE A 78 8.20 -19.10 -12.81
C ILE A 78 6.69 -19.17 -12.57
N THR A 79 5.98 -18.04 -12.65
CA THR A 79 4.54 -17.97 -12.31
C THR A 79 3.63 -18.24 -13.51
N ILE A 80 4.13 -18.03 -14.73
CA ILE A 80 3.41 -18.33 -15.96
C ILE A 80 4.27 -19.31 -16.78
N PRO A 81 4.29 -20.61 -16.42
CA PRO A 81 5.22 -21.59 -17.01
C PRO A 81 4.98 -21.92 -18.50
N HIS A 82 4.09 -21.20 -19.19
CA HIS A 82 3.62 -21.52 -20.55
C HIS A 82 3.48 -20.32 -21.49
N LEU A 83 4.16 -19.20 -21.20
CA LEU A 83 4.30 -18.11 -22.20
C LEU A 83 5.42 -18.42 -23.21
#